data_AF-H8MMZ4-F1
#
_entry.id   AF-H8MMZ4-F1
#
_cell.length_a   1.000
_cell.length_b   1.000
_cell.length_c   1.000
_cell.angle_alpha   90.00
_cell.angle_beta   90.00
_cell.angle_gamma   90.00
#
_symmetry.space_group_name_H-M   'P 1'
#
loop_
_entity.id
_entity.type
_entity.pdbx_description
1 polymer ?
#
loop_
_entity_poly.entity_id
_entity_poly.type
_entity_poly.pdbx_seq_one_letter_code
_entity_poly.pdbx_strand_id
1 'polypeptide(L)'
;MPTTQALLLGTFVLLAASSGCTSSGVSLRPDGTPGPQECSEEANRTMRALKLRVGDAQLVELDANQIGSRRPTLYDGPIESILEDDFGTLEATTRLYGQVWTSGPQVVIRYYEAHPPDSEKFPICAVARLSQDQMRKSPDSKPGMAILEGSTAAAYVVDAFR
;
A
#
# COMPACT_ATOMS: atom_id res chain seq x y z
N MET A 1 70.33 -6.57 -13.91
CA MET A 1 69.88 -6.06 -15.22
C MET A 1 68.55 -6.75 -15.54
N PRO A 2 67.51 -6.00 -15.90
CA PRO A 2 66.14 -6.32 -15.52
C PRO A 2 65.34 -6.97 -16.65
N THR A 3 64.27 -7.68 -16.32
CA THR A 3 63.17 -7.88 -17.26
C THR A 3 61.88 -7.84 -16.48
N THR A 4 61.27 -6.66 -16.55
CA THR A 4 59.99 -6.23 -16.01
C THR A 4 58.88 -7.03 -16.70
N GLN A 5 58.03 -7.72 -15.93
CA GLN A 5 56.80 -8.31 -16.46
C GLN A 5 55.61 -7.53 -15.91
N ALA A 6 54.84 -6.98 -16.84
CA ALA A 6 53.86 -5.94 -16.63
C ALA A 6 52.66 -6.41 -15.78
N LEU A 7 52.35 -5.63 -14.75
CA LEU A 7 51.05 -5.65 -14.07
C LEU A 7 49.99 -5.10 -15.02
N LEU A 8 49.17 -5.98 -15.59
CA LEU A 8 47.95 -5.62 -16.31
C LEU A 8 46.84 -5.36 -15.27
N LEU A 9 46.63 -4.09 -14.95
CA LEU A 9 45.42 -3.58 -14.30
C LEU A 9 44.22 -3.79 -15.24
N GLY A 10 43.36 -4.75 -14.92
CA GLY A 10 42.05 -4.92 -15.56
C GLY A 10 40.95 -4.38 -14.65
N THR A 11 40.65 -3.08 -14.74
CA THR A 11 39.55 -2.46 -14.00
C THR A 11 38.25 -2.68 -14.76
N PHE A 12 37.49 -3.74 -14.44
CA PHE A 12 36.13 -3.92 -14.93
C PHE A 12 35.17 -3.06 -14.10
N VAL A 13 34.82 -1.89 -14.62
CA VAL A 13 33.72 -1.07 -14.09
C VAL A 13 32.43 -1.50 -14.80
N LEU A 14 31.66 -2.40 -14.18
CA LEU A 14 30.27 -2.66 -14.58
C LEU A 14 29.36 -1.65 -13.87
N LEU A 15 28.94 -0.59 -14.57
CA LEU A 15 27.76 0.20 -14.18
C LEU A 15 26.50 -0.56 -14.57
N ALA A 16 25.99 -1.40 -13.68
CA ALA A 16 24.61 -1.88 -13.74
C ALA A 16 23.71 -0.88 -13.01
N ALA A 17 23.37 0.24 -13.66
CA ALA A 17 22.32 1.12 -13.19
C ALA A 17 20.96 0.59 -13.66
N SER A 18 20.46 -0.45 -13.00
CA SER A 18 19.07 -0.88 -13.11
C SER A 18 18.20 0.03 -12.23
N SER A 19 17.98 1.27 -12.67
CA SER A 19 17.04 2.21 -12.06
C SER A 19 15.62 1.87 -12.52
N GLY A 20 15.12 0.72 -12.06
CA GLY A 20 13.85 0.15 -12.53
C GLY A 20 13.05 -0.47 -11.40
N CYS A 21 12.94 0.21 -10.26
CA CYS A 21 11.92 -0.12 -9.27
C CYS A 21 11.11 1.16 -9.03
N THR A 22 9.84 1.14 -9.43
CA THR A 22 8.84 2.11 -8.98
C THR A 22 8.58 1.88 -7.49
N SER A 23 9.59 2.06 -6.63
CA SER A 23 9.35 2.10 -5.20
C SER A 23 8.52 3.35 -4.95
N SER A 24 7.39 3.18 -4.28
CA SER A 24 6.37 4.18 -3.95
C SER A 24 6.85 5.39 -3.13
N GLY A 25 8.14 5.76 -3.18
CA GLY A 25 8.77 6.78 -2.33
C GLY A 25 8.82 6.41 -0.85
N VAL A 26 8.21 5.29 -0.46
CA VAL A 26 8.12 4.80 0.91
C VAL A 26 9.34 3.94 1.23
N SER A 27 10.04 4.27 2.31
CA SER A 27 11.13 3.44 2.83
C SER A 27 10.56 2.11 3.33
N LEU A 28 11.20 0.99 2.99
CA LEU A 28 10.78 -0.32 3.47
C LEU A 28 11.60 -0.74 4.69
N ARG A 29 10.96 -1.43 5.63
CA ARG A 29 11.62 -2.15 6.72
C ARG A 29 12.34 -3.40 6.17
N PRO A 30 13.25 -4.03 6.94
CA PRO A 30 13.92 -5.26 6.51
C PRO A 30 12.98 -6.43 6.17
N ASP A 31 11.77 -6.45 6.74
CA ASP A 31 10.74 -7.46 6.44
C ASP A 31 9.89 -7.12 5.19
N GLY A 32 10.23 -6.05 4.49
CA GLY A 32 9.54 -5.56 3.30
C GLY A 32 8.23 -4.83 3.57
N THR A 33 7.84 -4.61 4.84
CA THR A 33 6.69 -3.77 5.18
C THR A 33 7.04 -2.28 5.03
N PRO A 34 6.07 -1.41 4.72
CA PRO A 34 6.34 0.02 4.57
C PRO A 34 6.64 0.67 5.92
N GLY A 35 7.70 1.48 5.97
CA GLY A 35 8.12 2.26 7.13
C GLY A 35 7.21 3.46 7.44
N PRO A 36 7.48 4.19 8.53
CA PRO A 36 6.66 5.33 8.94
C PRO A 36 6.64 6.44 7.88
N GLN A 37 5.51 7.14 7.77
CA GLN A 37 5.32 8.25 6.85
C GLN A 37 4.24 9.18 7.39
N GLU A 38 4.54 10.47 7.52
CA GLU A 38 3.55 11.48 7.92
C GLU A 38 2.55 11.76 6.79
N CYS A 39 1.30 12.04 7.14
CA CYS A 39 0.32 12.50 6.16
C CYS A 39 0.61 13.93 5.73
N SER A 40 0.36 14.23 4.46
CA SER A 40 0.54 15.59 3.95
C SER A 40 -0.41 16.56 4.65
N GLU A 41 -0.02 17.83 4.73
CA GLU A 41 -0.90 18.88 5.26
C GLU A 41 -2.22 18.97 4.48
N GLU A 42 -2.17 18.71 3.18
CA GLU A 42 -3.33 18.67 2.30
C GLU A 42 -4.26 17.52 2.66
N ALA A 43 -3.76 16.29 2.81
CA ALA A 43 -4.56 15.15 3.26
C ALA A 43 -5.21 15.44 4.62
N ASN A 44 -4.45 15.98 5.58
CA ASN A 44 -4.97 16.34 6.89
C ASN A 44 -6.04 17.46 6.85
N ARG A 45 -5.96 18.38 5.89
CA ARG A 45 -7.00 19.41 5.68
C ARG A 45 -8.24 18.80 5.03
N THR A 46 -8.07 17.99 4.00
CA THR A 46 -9.13 17.31 3.25
C THR A 46 -9.93 16.37 4.16
N MET A 47 -9.26 15.51 4.92
CA MET A 47 -9.92 14.60 5.87
C MET A 47 -10.77 15.35 6.90
N ARG A 48 -10.28 16.48 7.44
CA ARG A 48 -11.06 17.34 8.35
C ARG A 48 -12.31 17.91 7.68
N ALA A 49 -12.20 18.40 6.44
CA ALA A 49 -13.33 18.93 5.69
C ALA A 49 -14.40 17.86 5.40
N LEU A 50 -13.97 16.64 5.13
CA LEU A 50 -14.83 15.47 4.88
C LEU A 50 -15.33 14.77 6.15
N LYS A 51 -15.03 15.33 7.33
CA LYS A 51 -15.36 14.76 8.64
C LYS A 51 -14.80 13.35 8.88
N LEU A 52 -13.67 13.02 8.25
CA LEU A 52 -12.88 11.81 8.49
C LEU A 52 -11.91 12.08 9.65
N ARG A 53 -12.22 11.59 10.86
CA ARG A 53 -11.38 11.80 12.05
C ARG A 53 -10.43 10.64 12.24
N VAL A 54 -9.25 10.90 12.81
CA VAL A 54 -8.29 9.85 13.15
C VAL A 54 -8.94 8.80 14.05
N GLY A 55 -8.84 7.55 13.63
CA GLY A 55 -9.47 6.41 14.32
C GLY A 55 -10.87 6.06 13.80
N ASP A 56 -11.53 6.93 13.03
CA ASP A 56 -12.75 6.55 12.31
C ASP A 56 -12.41 5.43 11.31
N ALA A 57 -13.36 4.53 11.07
CA ALA A 57 -13.18 3.40 10.18
C ALA A 57 -14.48 3.05 9.45
N GLN A 58 -14.35 2.57 8.22
CA GLN A 58 -15.44 2.01 7.44
C GLN A 58 -14.98 0.77 6.68
N LEU A 59 -15.89 -0.18 6.47
CA LEU A 59 -15.66 -1.37 5.67
C LEU A 59 -15.44 -1.02 4.20
N VAL A 60 -14.50 -1.75 3.61
CA VAL A 60 -14.16 -1.65 2.19
C VAL A 60 -14.02 -3.03 1.59
N GLU A 61 -14.48 -3.17 0.35
CA GLU A 61 -14.04 -4.24 -0.53
C GLU A 61 -12.59 -3.95 -0.96
N LEU A 62 -11.68 -4.86 -0.63
CA LEU A 62 -10.24 -4.68 -0.74
C LEU A 62 -9.79 -4.45 -2.18
N ASP A 63 -10.32 -5.21 -3.14
CA ASP A 63 -9.99 -5.08 -4.55
C ASP A 63 -11.28 -4.98 -5.37
N ALA A 64 -11.45 -3.85 -6.04
CA ALA A 64 -12.58 -3.57 -6.92
C ALA A 64 -12.79 -4.64 -8.01
N ASN A 65 -11.75 -5.42 -8.36
CA ASN A 65 -11.83 -6.50 -9.35
C ASN A 65 -12.23 -7.86 -8.75
N GLN A 66 -12.33 -7.97 -7.42
CA GLN A 66 -12.58 -9.22 -6.69
C GLN A 66 -13.67 -9.09 -5.62
N ILE A 67 -14.64 -8.19 -5.84
CA ILE A 67 -15.77 -7.93 -4.94
C ILE A 67 -16.50 -9.24 -4.59
N GLY A 68 -16.77 -9.47 -3.30
CA GLY A 68 -17.44 -10.65 -2.79
C GLY A 68 -16.62 -11.95 -2.87
N SER A 69 -15.33 -11.87 -3.20
CA SER A 69 -14.46 -13.04 -3.22
C SER A 69 -14.26 -13.59 -1.80
N ARG A 70 -14.56 -14.86 -1.60
CA ARG A 70 -14.26 -15.55 -0.33
C ARG A 70 -12.76 -15.71 -0.07
N ARG A 71 -11.95 -15.60 -1.12
CA ARG A 71 -10.50 -15.85 -1.06
C ARG A 71 -9.79 -14.98 -2.10
N PRO A 72 -9.73 -13.64 -1.90
CA PRO A 72 -9.08 -12.76 -2.86
C PRO A 72 -7.57 -12.98 -2.87
N THR A 73 -6.95 -12.69 -4.00
CA THR A 73 -5.49 -12.64 -4.13
C THR A 73 -5.07 -11.19 -4.37
N LEU A 74 -4.35 -10.62 -3.42
CA LEU A 74 -3.75 -9.29 -3.55
C LEU A 74 -2.31 -9.41 -4.04
N TYR A 75 -1.87 -8.42 -4.81
CA TYR A 75 -0.51 -8.35 -5.36
C TYR A 75 0.21 -7.12 -4.81
N ASP A 76 1.53 -7.19 -4.67
CA ASP A 76 2.35 -6.00 -4.41
C ASP A 76 2.13 -4.98 -5.53
N GLY A 77 1.70 -3.77 -5.18
CA GLY A 77 1.36 -2.79 -6.20
C GLY A 77 0.23 -1.84 -5.82
N PRO A 78 -0.19 -1.01 -6.78
CA PRO A 78 -1.36 -0.17 -6.63
C PRO A 78 -2.61 -1.03 -6.44
N ILE A 79 -3.55 -0.53 -5.65
CA ILE A 79 -4.87 -1.15 -5.44
C ILE A 79 -5.97 -0.11 -5.49
N GLU A 80 -7.15 -0.56 -5.88
CA GLU A 80 -8.39 0.19 -5.82
C GLU A 80 -9.37 -0.59 -4.95
N SER A 81 -9.77 0.00 -3.82
CA SER A 81 -10.80 -0.53 -2.92
C SER A 81 -12.08 0.28 -3.05
N ILE A 82 -13.20 -0.24 -2.55
CA ILE A 82 -14.51 0.41 -2.64
C ILE A 82 -15.14 0.48 -1.25
N LEU A 83 -15.62 1.66 -0.84
CA LEU A 83 -16.42 1.80 0.37
C LEU A 83 -17.72 1.01 0.28
N GLU A 84 -18.02 0.20 1.30
CA GLU A 84 -19.29 -0.52 1.38
C GLU A 84 -20.44 0.38 1.84
N ASP A 85 -20.14 1.34 2.72
CA ASP A 85 -21.08 2.28 3.34
C ASP A 85 -20.43 3.68 3.41
N ASP A 86 -21.22 4.69 3.79
CA ASP A 86 -20.75 6.06 3.93
C ASP A 86 -19.59 6.18 4.93
N PHE A 87 -18.62 7.05 4.63
CA PHE A 87 -17.46 7.33 5.48
C PHE A 87 -17.27 8.84 5.65
N GLY A 88 -17.72 9.39 6.78
CA GLY A 88 -17.78 10.83 6.97
C GLY A 88 -18.81 11.46 6.03
N THR A 89 -18.35 12.24 5.06
CA THR A 89 -19.19 12.75 3.95
C THR A 89 -18.94 12.04 2.62
N LEU A 90 -18.08 11.02 2.60
CA LEU A 90 -17.90 10.16 1.44
C LEU A 90 -19.08 9.20 1.37
N GLU A 91 -19.72 9.11 0.21
CA GLU A 91 -20.78 8.14 -0.01
C GLU A 91 -20.23 6.74 -0.23
N ALA A 92 -21.06 5.73 0.03
CA ALA A 92 -20.82 4.36 -0.40
C ALA A 92 -20.40 4.32 -1.87
N THR A 93 -19.63 3.30 -2.27
CA THR A 93 -19.03 3.14 -3.60
C THR A 93 -17.89 4.11 -3.96
N THR A 94 -17.54 5.05 -3.08
CA THR A 94 -16.29 5.84 -3.21
C THR A 94 -15.09 4.91 -3.36
N ARG A 95 -14.25 5.17 -4.37
CA ARG A 95 -13.04 4.39 -4.62
C ARG A 95 -11.88 4.92 -3.78
N LEU A 96 -11.18 4.02 -3.10
CA LEU A 96 -9.95 4.33 -2.37
C LEU A 96 -8.75 3.80 -3.15
N TYR A 97 -7.83 4.70 -3.50
CA TYR A 97 -6.61 4.36 -4.21
C TYR A 97 -5.45 4.25 -3.23
N GLY A 98 -4.68 3.18 -3.36
CA GLY A 98 -3.62 2.86 -2.41
C GLY A 98 -2.51 2.01 -2.98
N GLN A 99 -1.69 1.51 -2.07
CA GLN A 99 -0.58 0.60 -2.33
C GLN A 99 -0.63 -0.57 -1.37
N VAL A 100 -0.32 -1.76 -1.88
CA VAL A 100 -0.27 -3.03 -1.15
C VAL A 100 1.19 -3.44 -0.97
N TRP A 101 1.48 -4.00 0.21
CA TRP A 101 2.71 -4.71 0.52
C TRP A 101 2.39 -6.07 1.14
N THR A 102 2.95 -7.12 0.56
CA THR A 102 2.67 -8.53 0.87
C THR A 102 3.89 -9.27 1.42
N SER A 103 5.07 -8.63 1.51
CA SER A 103 6.30 -9.27 2.01
C SER A 103 6.19 -9.73 3.46
N GLY A 104 5.54 -8.94 4.32
CA GLY A 104 5.36 -9.26 5.74
C GLY A 104 4.41 -10.44 6.00
N PRO A 105 4.24 -10.86 7.27
CA PRO A 105 3.31 -11.92 7.66
C PRO A 105 1.83 -11.51 7.48
N GLN A 106 1.56 -10.21 7.49
CA GLN A 106 0.26 -9.62 7.20
C GLN A 106 0.40 -8.67 6.01
N VAL A 107 -0.69 -8.55 5.24
CA VAL A 107 -0.79 -7.56 4.16
C VAL A 107 -0.93 -6.18 4.78
N VAL A 108 -0.15 -5.23 4.28
CA VAL A 108 -0.31 -3.82 4.61
C VAL A 108 -0.89 -3.11 3.40
N ILE A 109 -1.95 -2.34 3.59
CA ILE A 109 -2.53 -1.49 2.55
C ILE A 109 -2.62 -0.07 3.11
N ARG A 110 -2.10 0.89 2.36
CA ARG A 110 -2.22 2.31 2.64
C ARG A 110 -2.99 2.96 1.50
N TYR A 111 -4.05 3.68 1.86
CA TYR A 111 -4.83 4.49 0.94
C TYR A 111 -4.35 5.93 1.03
N TYR A 112 -4.14 6.52 -0.14
CA TYR A 112 -3.57 7.85 -0.31
C TYR A 112 -4.55 8.82 -0.98
N GLU A 113 -5.54 8.31 -1.71
CA GLU A 113 -6.55 9.12 -2.37
C GLU A 113 -7.92 8.48 -2.27
N ALA A 114 -8.95 9.32 -2.24
CA ALA A 114 -10.35 8.91 -2.38
C ALA A 114 -10.96 9.58 -3.62
N HIS A 115 -11.88 8.88 -4.25
CA HIS A 115 -12.58 9.31 -5.46
C HIS A 115 -14.05 8.93 -5.35
N PRO A 116 -14.87 9.82 -4.78
CA PRO A 116 -16.32 9.71 -4.85
C PRO A 116 -16.80 9.63 -6.30
N PRO A 117 -17.97 9.03 -6.54
CA PRO A 117 -18.67 9.13 -7.82
C PRO A 117 -18.76 10.59 -8.30
N ASP A 118 -18.54 10.79 -9.60
CA ASP A 118 -18.69 12.09 -10.28
C ASP A 118 -17.89 13.27 -9.68
N SER A 119 -16.83 13.01 -8.91
CA SER A 119 -15.96 14.03 -8.34
C SER A 119 -14.51 13.91 -8.79
N GLU A 120 -13.66 14.87 -8.39
CA GLU A 120 -12.22 14.72 -8.51
C GLU A 120 -11.66 13.78 -7.43
N LYS A 121 -10.44 13.28 -7.65
CA LYS A 121 -9.68 12.59 -6.60
C LYS A 121 -9.13 13.61 -5.61
N PHE A 122 -9.06 13.24 -4.35
CA PHE A 122 -8.42 14.07 -3.33
C PHE A 122 -7.62 13.23 -2.33
N PRO A 123 -6.58 13.81 -1.71
CA PRO A 123 -5.69 13.08 -0.85
C PRO A 123 -6.35 12.76 0.50
N ILE A 124 -6.11 11.53 0.96
CA ILE A 124 -6.48 11.05 2.29
C ILE A 124 -5.34 10.22 2.87
N CYS A 125 -5.48 9.82 4.13
CA CYS A 125 -4.64 8.82 4.74
C CYS A 125 -5.51 7.80 5.46
N ALA A 126 -5.55 6.58 4.94
CA ALA A 126 -6.18 5.47 5.63
C ALA A 126 -5.37 4.19 5.50
N VAL A 127 -5.55 3.28 6.44
CA VAL A 127 -4.90 1.96 6.42
C VAL A 127 -5.95 0.87 6.50
N ALA A 128 -5.86 -0.13 5.63
CA ALA A 128 -6.68 -1.32 5.79
C ALA A 128 -6.18 -2.09 7.01
N ARG A 129 -7.06 -2.27 7.99
CA ARG A 129 -6.85 -3.15 9.14
C ARG A 129 -8.14 -3.90 9.38
N LEU A 130 -8.02 -5.10 9.91
CA LEU A 130 -9.16 -5.74 10.53
C LEU A 130 -8.68 -6.52 11.75
N SER A 131 -9.54 -6.62 12.77
CA SER A 131 -9.24 -7.40 13.95
C SER A 131 -9.07 -8.90 13.62
N GLN A 132 -8.51 -9.68 14.55
CA GLN A 132 -8.44 -11.15 14.48
C GLN A 132 -7.67 -11.71 13.26
N ASP A 133 -6.52 -11.13 12.91
CA ASP A 133 -5.62 -11.67 11.88
C ASP A 133 -6.23 -11.81 10.46
N GLN A 134 -7.33 -11.13 10.12
CA GLN A 134 -7.94 -11.29 8.79
C GLN A 134 -7.09 -10.71 7.64
N MET A 135 -6.14 -9.83 7.96
CA MET A 135 -5.11 -9.37 7.01
C MET A 135 -3.89 -10.32 6.96
N ARG A 136 -3.90 -11.43 7.70
CA ARG A 136 -2.83 -12.42 7.67
C ARG A 136 -2.89 -13.22 6.38
N LYS A 137 -1.73 -13.40 5.76
CA LYS A 137 -1.62 -14.17 4.53
C LYS A 137 -1.87 -15.65 4.80
N SER A 138 -2.53 -16.32 3.87
CA SER A 138 -2.52 -17.78 3.81
C SER A 138 -1.10 -18.32 3.63
N PRO A 139 -0.74 -19.47 4.22
CA PRO A 139 0.52 -20.17 3.97
C PRO A 139 0.80 -20.48 2.49
N ASP A 140 -0.25 -20.57 1.66
CA ASP A 140 -0.14 -20.84 0.23
C ASP A 140 0.27 -19.60 -0.59
N SER A 141 0.39 -18.44 0.05
CA SER A 141 0.80 -17.18 -0.60
C SER A 141 2.23 -17.25 -1.10
N LYS A 142 2.47 -16.78 -2.32
CA LYS A 142 3.80 -16.72 -2.94
C LYS A 142 4.43 -15.32 -2.78
N PRO A 143 5.75 -15.16 -2.94
CA PRO A 143 6.37 -13.84 -2.96
C PRO A 143 5.68 -12.89 -3.96
N GLY A 144 5.43 -11.65 -3.54
CA GLY A 144 4.74 -10.64 -4.36
C GLY A 144 3.21 -10.74 -4.37
N MET A 145 2.62 -11.67 -3.61
CA MET A 145 1.18 -11.82 -3.48
C MET A 145 0.74 -12.29 -2.09
N ALA A 146 -0.55 -12.12 -1.80
CA ALA A 146 -1.19 -12.59 -0.59
C ALA A 146 -2.58 -13.13 -0.89
N ILE A 147 -2.86 -14.34 -0.43
CA ILE A 147 -4.21 -14.90 -0.40
C ILE A 147 -4.80 -14.62 0.99
N LEU A 148 -5.98 -14.00 1.05
CA LEU A 148 -6.71 -13.70 2.29
C LEU A 148 -7.96 -14.59 2.43
N GLU A 149 -8.52 -14.69 3.63
CA GLU A 149 -9.74 -15.47 3.94
C GLU A 149 -11.04 -14.63 3.84
N GLY A 150 -10.98 -13.48 3.17
CA GLY A 150 -12.13 -12.60 2.90
C GLY A 150 -11.73 -11.39 2.07
N SER A 151 -12.69 -10.78 1.37
CA SER A 151 -12.47 -9.61 0.51
C SER A 151 -12.64 -8.27 1.21
N THR A 152 -13.06 -8.24 2.47
CA THR A 152 -13.35 -7.00 3.18
C THR A 152 -12.32 -6.67 4.26
N ALA A 153 -12.01 -5.40 4.42
CA ALA A 153 -11.26 -4.87 5.57
C ALA A 153 -11.87 -3.55 6.05
N ALA A 154 -11.45 -3.03 7.21
CA ALA A 154 -11.82 -1.69 7.61
C ALA A 154 -10.70 -0.71 7.23
N ALA A 155 -11.04 0.36 6.53
CA ALA A 155 -10.14 1.47 6.24
C ALA A 155 -10.16 2.44 7.43
N TYR A 156 -9.11 2.44 8.24
CA TYR A 156 -8.96 3.35 9.39
C TYR A 156 -8.27 4.64 8.96
N VAL A 157 -8.86 5.79 9.29
CA VAL A 157 -8.24 7.11 9.09
C VAL A 157 -7.06 7.28 10.05
N VAL A 158 -5.94 7.76 9.53
CA VAL A 158 -4.72 8.03 10.30
C VAL A 158 -4.17 9.41 9.98
N ASP A 159 -3.49 10.02 10.95
CA ASP A 159 -2.72 11.25 10.76
C ASP A 159 -1.28 10.98 10.28
N ALA A 160 -0.84 9.72 10.39
CA ALA A 160 0.40 9.23 9.84
C ALA A 160 0.42 7.70 9.81
N PHE A 161 1.19 7.17 8.87
CA PHE A 161 1.49 5.75 8.79
C PHE A 161 2.63 5.40 9.74
N ARG A 162 2.48 4.30 10.48
CA ARG A 162 3.44 3.87 11.51
C ARG A 162 4.25 2.66 11.10
#